data_AF-A0A412ZA11-F1
#
_entry.id   AF-A0A412ZA11-F1
#
_cell.length_a   1.000
_cell.length_b   1.000
_cell.length_c   1.000
_cell.angle_alpha   90.00
_cell.angle_beta   90.00
_cell.angle_gamma   90.00
#
_symmetry.space_group_name_H-M   'P 1'
#
loop_
_entity.id
_entity.type
_entity.pdbx_description
1 polymer ?
#
loop_
_entity_poly.entity_id
_entity_poly.type
_entity_poly.pdbx_seq_one_letter_code
_entity_poly.pdbx_strand_id
1 'polypeptide(L)'
;MDGQRIRIIKKNDEYSMEYQVGDIFLVDSTWYGGVNVTSKSGIPLSLDKEEYEFVNREEAVHVIDTYSYGLGAMDCFCEMVSAGLKTLAMSHPCDTREERDSYLQDAEKLCRKYGVKLYPEDEAFITDLFPEELNKGKYNYLFYRTGDVLERYMGLKEQQKRLIADHSYTGQERYRIAVELGKLLSYPEDGIERLIERAGREKQ
;
A
#
# COMPACT_ATOMS: atom_id res chain seq x y z
N MET A 1 28.29 26.51 -15.40
CA MET A 1 27.93 25.48 -14.41
C MET A 1 26.48 25.74 -14.03
N ASP A 2 25.57 25.48 -14.96
CA ASP A 2 24.19 25.93 -14.83
C ASP A 2 23.37 24.89 -14.06
N GLY A 3 22.71 25.28 -12.97
CA GLY A 3 21.71 24.44 -12.30
C GLY A 3 22.18 23.57 -11.12
N GLN A 4 23.41 23.72 -10.61
CA GLN A 4 23.87 23.01 -9.41
C GLN A 4 23.12 23.49 -8.17
N ARG A 5 22.62 22.54 -7.36
CA ARG A 5 21.95 22.82 -6.11
C ARG A 5 22.76 22.27 -4.94
N ILE A 6 22.66 22.92 -3.80
CA ILE A 6 23.28 22.49 -2.55
C ILE A 6 22.20 22.35 -1.48
N ARG A 7 22.40 21.44 -0.53
CA ARG A 7 21.62 21.33 0.70
C ARG A 7 22.50 21.69 1.89
N ILE A 8 22.02 22.57 2.77
CA ILE A 8 22.72 22.90 4.00
C ILE A 8 22.69 21.70 4.96
N ILE A 9 23.86 21.24 5.41
CA ILE A 9 24.01 20.13 6.36
C ILE A 9 24.45 20.60 7.75
N LYS A 10 25.00 21.81 7.85
CA LYS A 10 25.48 22.42 9.08
C LYS A 10 25.46 23.94 8.94
N LYS A 11 25.29 24.64 10.07
CA LYS A 11 25.48 26.10 10.16
C LYS A 11 26.80 26.40 10.84
N ASN A 12 27.65 27.21 10.21
CA ASN A 12 28.78 27.83 10.90
C ASN A 12 28.36 29.15 11.56
N ASP A 13 27.39 29.85 10.99
CA ASP A 13 26.74 31.00 11.63
C ASP A 13 25.40 30.59 12.25
N GLU A 14 25.42 30.31 13.56
CA GLU A 14 24.23 29.91 14.33
C GLU A 14 23.16 31.01 14.43
N TYR A 15 23.53 32.28 14.24
CA TYR A 15 22.62 33.43 14.37
C TYR A 15 21.97 33.84 13.06
N SER A 16 22.45 33.32 11.92
CA SER A 16 21.86 33.64 10.63
C SER A 16 20.42 33.15 10.53
N MET A 17 19.51 34.05 10.21
CA MET A 17 18.11 33.72 9.94
C MET A 17 17.86 33.40 8.45
N GLU A 18 18.85 33.65 7.59
CA GLU A 18 18.71 33.58 6.12
C GLU A 18 18.82 32.15 5.57
N TYR A 19 19.34 31.21 6.37
CA TYR A 19 19.43 29.79 6.02
C TYR A 19 19.33 28.89 7.24
N GLN A 20 18.79 27.68 7.05
CA GLN A 20 18.69 26.63 8.05
C GLN A 20 19.23 25.31 7.52
N VAL A 21 19.61 24.39 8.41
CA VAL A 21 19.95 23.01 8.03
C VAL A 21 18.77 22.37 7.30
N GLY A 22 19.02 21.77 6.14
CA GLY A 22 18.02 21.19 5.25
C GLY A 22 17.57 22.13 4.11
N ASP A 23 17.84 23.43 4.18
CA ASP A 23 17.52 24.34 3.09
C ASP A 23 18.30 23.99 1.82
N ILE A 24 17.65 24.20 0.67
CA ILE A 24 18.23 23.91 -0.65
C ILE A 24 18.35 25.22 -1.44
N PHE A 25 19.55 25.50 -1.93
CA PHE A 25 19.86 26.69 -2.71
C PHE A 25 20.36 26.35 -4.11
N LEU A 26 20.09 27.25 -5.05
CA LEU A 26 20.76 27.25 -6.35
C LEU A 26 22.11 27.97 -6.19
N VAL A 27 23.17 27.38 -6.73
CA VAL A 27 24.51 27.98 -6.69
C VAL A 27 24.61 29.09 -7.72
N ASP A 28 24.86 30.31 -7.26
CA ASP A 28 25.07 31.49 -8.13
C ASP A 28 26.51 31.51 -8.66
N SER A 29 27.49 31.21 -7.79
CA SER A 29 28.90 31.09 -8.16
C SER A 29 29.67 30.24 -7.14
N THR A 30 30.89 29.82 -7.51
CA THR A 30 31.80 29.06 -6.64
C THR A 30 33.06 29.87 -6.34
N TRP A 31 33.66 29.62 -5.19
CA TRP A 31 34.97 30.16 -4.80
C TRP A 31 35.80 29.07 -4.12
N TYR A 32 37.08 29.35 -3.82
CA TYR A 32 38.03 28.32 -3.36
C TYR A 32 37.55 27.53 -2.13
N GLY A 33 36.90 28.20 -1.18
CA GLY A 33 36.42 27.61 0.07
C GLY A 33 34.93 27.23 0.07
N GLY A 34 34.17 27.51 -0.99
CA GLY A 34 32.71 27.43 -0.88
C GLY A 34 31.92 27.83 -2.12
N VAL A 35 30.67 28.21 -1.87
CA VAL A 35 29.69 28.66 -2.87
C VAL A 35 29.05 29.97 -2.43
N ASN A 36 28.57 30.74 -3.41
CA ASN A 36 27.67 31.85 -3.15
C ASN A 36 26.27 31.48 -3.62
N VAL A 37 25.29 31.83 -2.79
CA VAL A 37 23.87 31.62 -3.04
C VAL A 37 23.08 32.87 -2.65
N THR A 38 21.91 33.05 -3.24
CA THR A 38 20.98 34.10 -2.85
C THR A 38 19.88 33.51 -1.97
N SER A 39 19.71 34.06 -0.77
CA SER A 39 18.66 33.64 0.18
C SER A 39 17.25 33.96 -0.32
N LYS A 40 16.22 33.44 0.36
CA LYS A 40 14.80 33.74 0.06
C LYS A 40 14.48 35.24 0.16
N SER A 41 15.20 35.95 1.05
CA SER A 41 15.06 37.40 1.25
C SER A 41 15.83 38.22 0.20
N GLY A 42 16.54 37.57 -0.73
CA GLY A 42 17.37 38.22 -1.73
C GLY A 42 18.77 38.63 -1.23
N ILE A 43 19.13 38.25 0.00
CA ILE A 43 20.43 38.55 0.59
C ILE A 43 21.47 37.53 0.08
N PRO A 44 22.61 37.98 -0.47
CA PRO A 44 23.71 37.08 -0.84
C PRO A 44 24.35 36.42 0.38
N LEU A 45 24.56 35.10 0.30
CA LEU A 45 25.19 34.28 1.31
C LEU A 45 26.42 33.59 0.72
N SER A 46 27.50 33.54 1.50
CA SER A 46 28.70 32.77 1.20
C SER A 46 28.75 31.59 2.16
N LEU A 47 28.72 30.38 1.62
CA LEU A 47 28.66 29.13 2.38
C LEU A 47 29.94 28.33 2.18
N ASP A 48 30.55 27.91 3.28
CA ASP A 48 31.76 27.10 3.26
C ASP A 48 31.46 25.66 2.83
N LYS A 49 32.43 24.98 2.21
CA LYS A 49 32.31 23.59 1.73
C LYS A 49 31.81 22.59 2.77
N GLU A 50 32.04 22.85 4.05
CA GLU A 50 31.61 21.99 5.16
C GLU A 50 30.14 22.22 5.56
N GLU A 51 29.53 23.33 5.13
CA GLU A 51 28.16 23.69 5.48
C GLU A 51 27.12 23.05 4.56
N TYR A 52 27.54 22.51 3.41
CA TYR A 52 26.61 22.00 2.40
C TYR A 52 27.10 20.73 1.70
N GLU A 53 26.13 20.00 1.15
CA GLU A 53 26.36 18.92 0.19
C GLU A 53 25.74 19.28 -1.17
N PHE A 54 26.35 18.85 -2.27
CA PHE A 54 25.71 19.00 -3.58
C PHE A 54 24.55 18.03 -3.72
N VAL A 55 23.38 18.56 -4.10
CA VAL A 55 22.22 17.75 -4.44
C VAL A 55 22.41 17.25 -5.86
N ASN A 56 22.84 15.99 -6.00
CA ASN A 56 22.86 15.32 -7.30
C ASN A 56 21.41 15.24 -7.82
N ARG A 57 21.21 15.76 -9.03
CA ARG A 57 19.90 16.01 -9.63
C ARG A 57 19.18 14.74 -10.14
N GLU A 58 19.35 13.62 -9.46
CA GLU A 58 18.73 12.33 -9.80
C GLU A 58 18.16 11.59 -8.58
N GLU A 59 17.55 12.29 -7.63
CA GLU A 59 16.35 11.69 -7.02
C GLU A 59 15.25 11.82 -8.08
N ALA A 60 15.29 10.92 -9.08
CA ALA A 60 14.16 10.73 -9.96
C ALA A 60 12.98 10.38 -9.05
N VAL A 61 12.05 11.32 -8.89
CA VAL A 61 10.79 11.04 -8.20
C VAL A 61 10.10 9.99 -9.06
N HIS A 62 10.25 8.72 -8.68
CA HIS A 62 9.58 7.62 -9.33
C HIS A 62 8.10 7.71 -8.95
N VAL A 63 7.32 8.33 -9.82
CA VAL A 63 5.86 8.39 -9.66
C VAL A 63 5.33 6.97 -9.90
N ILE A 64 4.88 6.33 -8.83
CA ILE A 64 4.16 5.06 -8.90
C ILE A 64 2.68 5.41 -9.02
N ASP A 65 2.09 5.14 -10.18
CA ASP A 65 0.65 5.29 -10.36
C ASP A 65 -0.11 4.15 -9.66
N THR A 66 -1.41 4.37 -9.40
CA THR A 66 -2.26 3.40 -8.69
C THR A 66 -2.32 2.05 -9.38
N TYR A 67 -2.30 2.02 -10.71
CA TYR A 67 -2.32 0.77 -11.48
C TYR A 67 -1.03 -0.02 -11.29
N SER A 68 0.12 0.65 -11.41
CA SER A 68 1.43 0.04 -11.14
C SER A 68 1.56 -0.46 -9.69
N TYR A 69 1.06 0.31 -8.72
CA TYR A 69 1.04 -0.11 -7.31
C TYR A 69 0.16 -1.36 -7.10
N GLY A 70 -1.05 -1.35 -7.66
CA GLY A 70 -2.00 -2.47 -7.57
C GLY A 70 -1.44 -3.76 -8.18
N LEU A 71 -0.85 -3.68 -9.37
CA LEU A 71 -0.19 -4.83 -10.00
C LEU A 71 1.00 -5.34 -9.18
N GLY A 72 1.80 -4.46 -8.61
CA GLY A 72 2.90 -4.84 -7.73
C GLY A 72 2.42 -5.60 -6.49
N ALA A 73 1.31 -5.16 -5.89
CA ALA A 73 0.67 -5.89 -4.78
C ALA A 73 0.15 -7.26 -5.22
N MET A 74 -0.49 -7.36 -6.39
CA MET A 74 -0.98 -8.62 -6.95
C MET A 74 0.16 -9.60 -7.27
N ASP A 75 1.30 -9.14 -7.79
CA ASP A 75 2.48 -9.99 -8.07
C ASP A 75 3.00 -10.62 -6.78
N CYS A 76 3.15 -9.83 -5.72
CA CYS A 76 3.53 -10.29 -4.39
C CYS A 76 2.52 -11.30 -3.81
N PHE A 77 1.22 -11.07 -3.94
CA PHE A 77 0.21 -12.02 -3.49
C PHE A 77 0.24 -13.34 -4.27
N CYS A 78 0.42 -13.29 -5.60
CA CYS A 78 0.56 -14.48 -6.42
C CYS A 78 1.80 -15.29 -6.00
N GLU A 79 2.93 -14.64 -5.71
CA GLU A 79 4.13 -15.29 -5.19
C GLU A 79 3.86 -15.97 -3.85
N MET A 80 3.26 -15.26 -2.88
CA MET A 80 2.93 -15.82 -1.57
C MET A 80 2.00 -17.03 -1.65
N VAL A 81 1.00 -16.98 -2.54
CA VAL A 81 0.10 -18.12 -2.78
C VAL A 81 0.83 -19.28 -3.45
N SER A 82 1.75 -19.02 -4.36
CA SER A 82 2.58 -20.02 -5.04
C SER A 82 3.63 -20.66 -4.12
N ALA A 83 4.19 -19.89 -3.18
CA ALA A 83 5.10 -20.38 -2.15
C ALA A 83 4.39 -21.17 -1.03
N GLY A 84 3.06 -21.06 -0.94
CA GLY A 84 2.26 -21.73 0.09
C GLY A 84 2.20 -20.98 1.42
N LEU A 85 2.62 -19.70 1.42
CA LEU A 85 2.53 -18.82 2.58
C LEU A 85 1.11 -18.28 2.78
N LYS A 86 0.36 -18.15 1.68
CA LYS A 86 -1.08 -17.80 1.70
C LYS A 86 -1.89 -18.92 1.06
N THR A 87 -2.92 -19.38 1.75
CA THR A 87 -3.91 -20.31 1.19
C THR A 87 -4.80 -19.58 0.17
N LEU A 88 -5.28 -18.39 0.54
CA LEU A 88 -6.02 -17.45 -0.30
C LEU A 88 -5.42 -16.05 -0.12
N ALA A 89 -5.36 -15.28 -1.21
CA ALA A 89 -5.06 -13.85 -1.15
C ALA A 89 -6.15 -13.04 -1.86
N MET A 90 -6.36 -11.81 -1.43
CA MET A 90 -7.29 -10.87 -2.05
C MET A 90 -6.51 -9.65 -2.53
N SER A 91 -6.77 -9.18 -3.75
CA SER A 91 -6.26 -7.88 -4.17
C SER A 91 -6.88 -6.77 -3.33
N HIS A 92 -6.27 -5.58 -3.41
CA HIS A 92 -6.94 -4.39 -2.90
C HIS A 92 -8.32 -4.21 -3.56
N PRO A 93 -9.31 -3.68 -2.81
CA PRO A 93 -10.61 -3.36 -3.35
C PRO A 93 -10.52 -2.22 -4.36
N CYS A 94 -11.23 -2.37 -5.46
CA CYS A 94 -11.51 -1.37 -6.48
C CYS A 94 -12.91 -0.79 -6.27
N ASP A 95 -13.10 0.47 -6.66
CA ASP A 95 -14.37 1.17 -6.50
C ASP A 95 -15.40 0.73 -7.55
N THR A 96 -14.92 0.31 -8.73
CA THR A 96 -15.76 -0.11 -9.85
C THR A 96 -15.33 -1.45 -10.42
N ARG A 97 -16.28 -2.12 -11.08
CA ARG A 97 -15.99 -3.36 -11.83
C ARG A 97 -15.00 -3.08 -12.95
N GLU A 98 -15.15 -1.96 -13.63
CA GLU A 98 -14.31 -1.55 -14.76
C GLU A 98 -12.86 -1.33 -14.34
N GLU A 99 -12.63 -0.71 -13.18
CA GLU A 99 -11.29 -0.56 -12.60
C GLU A 99 -10.67 -1.94 -12.32
N ARG A 100 -11.42 -2.84 -11.68
CA ARG A 100 -10.95 -4.20 -11.39
C ARG A 100 -10.66 -4.97 -12.69
N ASP A 101 -11.53 -4.88 -13.68
CA ASP A 101 -11.37 -5.54 -14.99
C ASP A 101 -10.18 -4.98 -15.79
N SER A 102 -9.79 -3.72 -15.56
CA SER A 102 -8.61 -3.13 -16.23
C SER A 102 -7.32 -3.91 -15.95
N TYR A 103 -7.22 -4.55 -14.77
CA TYR A 103 -6.07 -5.38 -14.39
C TYR A 103 -6.09 -6.80 -14.98
N LEU A 104 -7.22 -7.27 -15.53
CA LEU A 104 -7.46 -8.70 -15.79
C LEU A 104 -6.36 -9.33 -16.64
N GLN A 105 -5.98 -8.67 -17.74
CA GLN A 105 -4.98 -9.21 -18.66
C GLN A 105 -3.60 -9.37 -18.00
N ASP A 106 -3.19 -8.42 -17.16
CA ASP A 106 -1.91 -8.46 -16.46
C ASP A 106 -1.95 -9.40 -15.25
N ALA A 107 -3.05 -9.42 -14.48
CA ALA A 107 -3.27 -10.37 -13.40
C ALA A 107 -3.24 -11.83 -13.89
N GLU A 108 -3.78 -12.11 -15.08
CA GLU A 108 -3.66 -13.44 -15.70
C GLU A 108 -2.22 -13.80 -16.07
N LYS A 109 -1.40 -12.83 -16.49
CA LYS A 109 0.04 -13.09 -16.74
C LYS A 109 0.75 -13.46 -15.44
N LEU A 110 0.45 -12.78 -14.34
CA LEU A 110 0.95 -13.10 -13.01
C LEU A 110 0.54 -14.52 -12.59
N CYS A 111 -0.72 -14.88 -12.79
CA CYS A 111 -1.22 -16.21 -12.48
C CYS A 111 -0.49 -17.31 -13.27
N ARG A 112 -0.26 -17.10 -14.58
CA ARG A 112 0.53 -18.02 -15.40
C ARG A 112 2.00 -18.11 -14.94
N LYS A 113 2.61 -16.98 -14.58
CA LYS A 113 4.00 -16.91 -14.08
C LYS A 113 4.18 -17.76 -12.81
N TYR A 114 3.25 -17.67 -11.87
CA TYR A 114 3.37 -18.32 -10.56
C TYR A 114 2.62 -19.66 -10.44
N GLY A 115 1.88 -20.09 -11.47
CA GLY A 115 1.09 -21.32 -11.41
C GLY A 115 -0.08 -21.25 -10.42
N VAL A 116 -0.68 -20.06 -10.27
CA VAL A 116 -1.87 -19.83 -9.43
C VAL A 116 -3.07 -19.51 -10.31
N LYS A 117 -4.25 -19.45 -9.70
CA LYS A 117 -5.53 -19.12 -10.33
C LYS A 117 -6.04 -17.81 -9.75
N LEU A 118 -6.87 -17.12 -10.53
CA LEU A 118 -7.62 -15.95 -10.07
C LEU A 118 -9.12 -16.16 -10.19
N TYR A 119 -9.89 -15.45 -9.37
CA TYR A 119 -11.34 -15.34 -9.47
C TYR A 119 -11.76 -13.87 -9.37
N PRO A 120 -12.47 -13.33 -10.38
CA PRO A 120 -13.20 -12.05 -10.33
C PRO A 120 -14.24 -12.02 -9.21
N GLU A 121 -14.01 -11.29 -8.13
CA GLU A 121 -15.01 -11.10 -7.08
C GLU A 121 -15.77 -9.79 -7.29
N ASP A 122 -17.09 -9.95 -7.40
CA ASP A 122 -18.05 -8.87 -7.68
C ASP A 122 -18.82 -8.43 -6.44
N GLU A 123 -18.83 -9.27 -5.40
CA GLU A 123 -19.52 -9.02 -4.14
C GLU A 123 -18.54 -9.33 -3.00
N ALA A 124 -17.79 -8.33 -2.56
CA ALA A 124 -16.82 -8.50 -1.46
C ALA A 124 -17.45 -9.19 -0.24
N PHE A 125 -16.73 -10.15 0.35
CA PHE A 125 -17.23 -10.91 1.48
C PHE A 125 -17.15 -10.11 2.79
N ILE A 126 -18.28 -9.51 3.18
CA ILE A 126 -18.36 -8.63 4.35
C ILE A 126 -18.43 -9.46 5.63
N THR A 127 -17.40 -9.37 6.47
CA THR A 127 -17.34 -10.03 7.78
C THR A 127 -16.79 -9.05 8.82
N ASP A 128 -16.77 -9.42 10.10
CA ASP A 128 -16.15 -8.57 11.12
C ASP A 128 -14.61 -8.57 11.06
N LEU A 129 -13.99 -9.29 10.12
CA LEU A 129 -12.54 -9.31 9.92
C LEU A 129 -12.00 -7.98 9.37
N PHE A 130 -12.79 -7.31 8.52
CA PHE A 130 -12.43 -6.03 7.91
C PHE A 130 -13.60 -5.04 8.05
N PRO A 131 -13.35 -3.72 8.13
CA PRO A 131 -14.41 -2.72 8.17
C PRO A 131 -15.34 -2.83 6.96
N GLU A 132 -16.67 -2.82 7.20
CA GLU A 132 -17.68 -2.91 6.15
C GLU A 132 -17.55 -1.78 5.13
N GLU A 133 -17.30 -0.55 5.60
CA GLU A 133 -17.19 0.64 4.76
C GLU A 133 -16.08 0.55 3.70
N LEU A 134 -15.01 -0.19 4.00
CA LEU A 134 -13.88 -0.37 3.10
C LEU A 134 -14.13 -1.45 2.03
N ASN A 135 -15.14 -2.29 2.21
CA ASN A 135 -15.37 -3.48 1.38
C ASN A 135 -16.74 -3.51 0.70
N LYS A 136 -17.75 -2.84 1.28
CA LYS A 136 -19.12 -2.84 0.74
C LYS A 136 -19.17 -2.15 -0.63
N GLY A 137 -19.72 -2.86 -1.61
CA GLY A 137 -19.84 -2.36 -2.98
C GLY A 137 -18.50 -2.27 -3.73
N LYS A 138 -17.45 -2.90 -3.22
CA LYS A 138 -16.13 -2.97 -3.86
C LYS A 138 -15.94 -4.27 -4.64
N TYR A 139 -14.98 -4.24 -5.55
CA TYR A 139 -14.61 -5.33 -6.44
C TYR A 139 -13.15 -5.72 -6.20
N ASN A 140 -12.80 -7.00 -6.26
CA ASN A 140 -11.40 -7.41 -6.13
C ASN A 140 -11.13 -8.73 -6.87
N TYR A 141 -9.88 -9.19 -6.83
CA TYR A 141 -9.50 -10.53 -7.26
C TYR A 141 -9.15 -11.40 -6.07
N LEU A 142 -9.55 -12.66 -6.16
CA LEU A 142 -9.06 -13.72 -5.29
C LEU A 142 -7.94 -14.48 -6.00
N PHE A 143 -6.83 -14.75 -5.32
CA PHE A 143 -5.73 -15.57 -5.82
C PHE A 143 -5.59 -16.83 -4.97
N TYR A 144 -5.56 -18.00 -5.63
CA TYR A 144 -5.56 -19.30 -4.97
C TYR A 144 -4.90 -20.35 -5.87
N ARG A 145 -4.49 -21.50 -5.31
CA ARG A 145 -3.81 -22.55 -6.08
C ARG A 145 -4.78 -23.62 -6.60
N THR A 146 -5.65 -24.11 -5.73
CA THR A 146 -6.48 -25.30 -5.96
C THR A 146 -7.96 -24.97 -5.82
N GLY A 147 -8.82 -25.70 -6.54
CA GLY A 147 -10.25 -25.39 -6.63
C GLY A 147 -10.98 -25.45 -5.28
N ASP A 148 -10.54 -26.33 -4.38
CA ASP A 148 -11.07 -26.47 -3.03
C ASP A 148 -10.93 -25.20 -2.18
N VAL A 149 -9.91 -24.37 -2.43
CA VAL A 149 -9.75 -23.09 -1.74
C VAL A 149 -10.88 -22.12 -2.12
N LEU A 150 -11.19 -22.02 -3.42
CA LEU A 150 -12.29 -21.19 -3.89
C LEU A 150 -13.64 -21.75 -3.41
N GLU A 151 -13.82 -23.07 -3.43
CA GLU A 151 -15.02 -23.71 -2.89
C GLU A 151 -15.22 -23.42 -1.39
N ARG A 152 -14.15 -23.43 -0.58
CA ARG A 152 -14.20 -23.06 0.84
C ARG A 152 -14.60 -21.60 1.04
N TYR A 153 -14.02 -20.69 0.26
CA TYR A 153 -14.40 -19.28 0.30
C TYR A 153 -15.88 -19.07 -0.06
N MET A 154 -16.35 -19.70 -1.14
CA MET A 154 -17.75 -19.65 -1.56
C MET A 154 -18.69 -20.30 -0.53
N GLY A 155 -18.25 -21.40 0.09
CA GLY A 155 -18.97 -22.06 1.17
C GLY A 155 -19.16 -21.16 2.39
N LEU A 156 -18.15 -20.36 2.77
CA LEU A 156 -18.28 -19.37 3.83
C LEU A 156 -19.30 -18.27 3.49
N LYS A 157 -19.29 -17.76 2.25
CA LYS A 157 -20.30 -16.78 1.77
C LYS A 157 -21.71 -17.36 1.83
N GLU A 158 -21.88 -18.59 1.37
CA GLU A 158 -23.17 -19.28 1.37
C GLU A 158 -23.67 -19.56 2.79
N GLN A 159 -22.77 -19.99 3.70
CA GLN A 159 -23.10 -20.19 5.11
C GLN A 159 -23.56 -18.87 5.75
N GLN A 160 -22.86 -17.77 5.50
CA GLN A 160 -23.29 -16.45 5.98
C GLN A 160 -24.67 -16.08 5.44
N LYS A 161 -24.93 -16.27 4.13
CA LYS A 161 -26.24 -15.98 3.52
C LYS A 161 -27.37 -16.76 4.20
N ARG A 162 -27.15 -18.05 4.52
CA ARG A 162 -28.11 -18.87 5.28
C ARG A 162 -28.34 -18.35 6.69
N LEU A 163 -27.28 -18.07 7.44
CA LEU A 163 -27.39 -17.51 8.79
C LEU A 163 -28.14 -16.17 8.80
N ILE A 164 -27.97 -15.34 7.77
CA ILE A 164 -28.72 -14.08 7.63
C ILE A 164 -30.21 -14.36 7.36
N ALA A 165 -30.51 -15.29 6.45
CA ALA A 165 -31.89 -15.68 6.13
C ALA A 165 -32.61 -16.28 7.34
N ASP A 166 -31.89 -17.04 8.17
CA ASP A 166 -32.40 -17.66 9.40
C ASP A 166 -32.41 -16.70 10.61
N HIS A 167 -32.07 -15.42 10.41
CA HIS A 167 -31.95 -14.41 11.47
C HIS A 167 -30.99 -14.80 12.62
N SER A 168 -30.00 -15.66 12.34
CA SER A 168 -29.06 -16.22 13.31
C SER A 168 -27.63 -15.68 13.15
N TYR A 169 -27.35 -14.83 12.14
CA TYR A 169 -26.05 -14.19 11.94
C TYR A 169 -25.76 -13.09 12.97
N THR A 170 -25.52 -13.50 14.23
CA THR A 170 -25.31 -12.63 15.39
C THR A 170 -24.10 -13.08 16.20
N GLY A 171 -23.50 -12.16 16.96
CA GLY A 171 -22.44 -12.42 17.96
C GLY A 171 -21.44 -13.51 17.57
N GLN A 172 -21.65 -14.71 18.12
CA GLN A 172 -20.77 -15.87 17.95
C GLN A 172 -20.64 -16.34 16.50
N GLU A 173 -21.72 -16.37 15.71
CA GLU A 173 -21.65 -16.81 14.31
C GLU A 173 -20.96 -15.78 13.42
N ARG A 174 -21.13 -14.48 13.71
CA ARG A 174 -20.36 -13.41 13.02
C ARG A 174 -18.86 -13.55 13.27
N TYR A 175 -18.49 -13.74 14.55
CA TYR A 175 -17.10 -13.96 14.95
C TYR A 175 -16.51 -15.21 14.29
N ARG A 176 -17.25 -16.33 14.32
CA ARG A 176 -16.82 -17.59 13.71
C ARG A 176 -16.55 -17.43 12.21
N ILE A 177 -17.45 -16.80 11.46
CA ILE A 177 -17.26 -16.58 10.02
C ILE A 177 -16.04 -15.69 9.75
N ALA A 178 -15.84 -14.62 10.53
CA ALA A 178 -14.67 -13.75 10.41
C ALA A 178 -13.35 -14.51 10.69
N VAL A 179 -13.33 -15.36 11.72
CA VAL A 179 -12.17 -16.20 12.05
C VAL A 179 -11.87 -17.22 10.95
N GLU A 180 -12.88 -17.90 10.41
CA GLU A 180 -12.68 -18.86 9.32
C GLU A 180 -12.18 -18.20 8.03
N LEU A 181 -12.67 -16.99 7.71
CA LEU A 181 -12.12 -16.18 6.62
C LEU A 181 -10.66 -15.80 6.92
N GLY A 182 -10.35 -15.36 8.14
CA GLY A 182 -9.00 -14.98 8.54
C GLY A 182 -7.99 -16.14 8.41
N LYS A 183 -8.40 -17.34 8.84
CA LYS A 183 -7.61 -18.57 8.66
C LYS A 183 -7.43 -18.93 7.18
N LEU A 184 -8.47 -18.76 6.36
CA LEU A 184 -8.38 -18.99 4.92
C LEU A 184 -7.40 -18.02 4.23
N LEU A 185 -7.27 -16.80 4.76
CA LEU A 185 -6.29 -15.80 4.32
C LEU A 185 -4.89 -16.00 4.95
N SER A 186 -4.71 -17.06 5.74
CA SER A 186 -3.47 -17.42 6.43
C SER A 186 -2.99 -16.39 7.46
N TYR A 187 -3.90 -15.60 8.05
CA TYR A 187 -3.54 -14.80 9.22
C TYR A 187 -3.30 -15.70 10.44
N PRO A 188 -2.31 -15.38 11.28
CA PRO A 188 -2.14 -16.07 12.55
C PRO A 188 -3.30 -15.71 13.50
N GLU A 189 -3.60 -16.58 14.46
CA GLU A 189 -4.79 -16.44 15.33
C GLU A 189 -4.82 -15.09 16.08
N ASP A 190 -3.68 -14.69 16.64
CA ASP A 190 -3.51 -13.39 17.30
C ASP A 190 -3.70 -12.21 16.32
N GLY A 191 -3.32 -12.39 15.05
CA GLY A 191 -3.54 -11.42 13.98
C GLY A 191 -5.01 -11.27 13.62
N ILE A 192 -5.75 -12.38 13.57
CA ILE A 192 -7.20 -12.39 13.31
C ILE A 192 -7.93 -11.63 14.41
N GLU A 193 -7.62 -11.91 15.68
CA GLU A 193 -8.23 -11.22 16.83
C GLU A 193 -7.99 -9.71 16.76
N ARG A 194 -6.75 -9.27 16.51
CA ARG A 194 -6.43 -7.85 16.34
C ARG A 194 -7.20 -7.18 15.20
N LEU A 195 -7.36 -7.87 14.07
CA LEU A 195 -8.10 -7.36 12.92
C LEU A 195 -9.58 -7.16 13.25
N ILE A 196 -10.20 -8.15 13.90
CA ILE A 196 -11.61 -8.09 14.32
C ILE A 196 -11.82 -6.97 15.35
N GLU A 197 -10.94 -6.85 16.35
CA GLU A 197 -11.02 -5.78 17.34
C GLU A 197 -10.91 -4.39 16.70
N ARG A 198 -9.96 -4.22 15.77
CA ARG A 198 -9.77 -2.96 15.07
C ARG A 198 -11.01 -2.58 14.25
N ALA A 199 -11.53 -3.52 13.47
CA ALA A 199 -12.74 -3.30 12.69
C ALA A 199 -13.97 -2.97 13.58
N GLY A 200 -14.03 -3.52 14.80
CA GLY A 200 -15.06 -3.19 15.78
C GLY A 200 -14.98 -1.78 16.35
N ARG A 201 -13.76 -1.22 16.50
CA ARG A 201 -13.55 0.16 16.97
C ARG A 201 -13.89 1.20 15.90
N GLU A 202 -13.61 0.88 14.63
CA GLU A 202 -13.89 1.76 13.48
C GLU A 202 -15.39 1.83 13.13
N LYS A 203 -16.27 1.08 13.82
CA LYS A 203 -17.74 1.16 13.70
C LYS A 203 -18.41 2.16 14.68
N GLN A 204 -17.66 2.73 15.64
CA GLN A 204 -18.15 3.69 16.64
C GLN A 204 -17.90 5.13 16.20
#